data_AF-A0A3P7XZA9-F1
#
_entry.id   AF-A0A3P7XZA9-F1
#
_cell.length_a   1.000
_cell.length_b   1.000
_cell.length_c   1.000
_cell.angle_alpha   90.00
_cell.angle_beta   90.00
_cell.angle_gamma   90.00
#
_symmetry.space_group_name_H-M   'P 1'
#
loop_
_entity.id
_entity.type
_entity.pdbx_description
1 polymer ?
#
loop_
_entity_poly.entity_id
_entity_poly.type
_entity_poly.pdbx_seq_one_letter_code
_entity_poly.pdbx_strand_id
1 'polypeptide(L)'
;MSKCENYRGITLLSIPGKVFNRVLLNRMKDAVDAQLRDEQAAFRKYRSCTDQIATLRIIVEQSVEWNSLLYVNFIDYEKAFDSVDRRTLWKLLRHYGVPEKIVNIIRNSYDGLQCKVVHGGQLADAFQVRAGVRQGCLLSPFLLLLVIDWIVKTSKSDGRHDIQWTAQNQLDDSDFAVDLALLSHTHEQMQTKTVSVAGVSASVGLSIHKGKTKVLKFKAENRNPITLDDETLEDVESFTYLGSINDEQGGSDADVKARIGKAWVAFLQLKNIWNSKQLSTNIKVRILNTNVKAVLLYGAET
;
A
#
# COMPACT_ATOMS: atom_id res chain seq x y z
N MET A 1 -17.36 -1.57 22.79
CA MET A 1 -17.10 -2.28 21.53
C MET A 1 -18.42 -2.25 20.76
N SER A 2 -18.57 -1.69 19.57
CA SER A 2 -17.63 -1.63 18.45
C SER A 2 -18.05 -0.52 17.46
N LYS A 3 -17.12 0.33 17.02
CA LYS A 3 -17.36 1.19 15.85
C LYS A 3 -17.34 0.30 14.61
N CYS A 4 -18.32 0.47 13.70
CA CYS A 4 -18.41 -0.31 12.46
C CYS A 4 -17.12 -0.21 11.62
N GLU A 5 -16.43 0.94 11.69
CA GLU A 5 -15.13 1.23 11.07
C GLU A 5 -14.01 0.22 11.42
N ASN A 6 -14.13 -0.49 12.54
CA ASN A 6 -13.13 -1.47 12.96
C ASN A 6 -13.29 -2.85 12.29
N TYR A 7 -14.35 -3.06 11.51
CA TYR A 7 -14.58 -4.32 10.80
C TYR A 7 -14.22 -4.19 9.32
N ARG A 8 -13.65 -5.27 8.78
CA ARG A 8 -13.24 -5.36 7.38
C ARG A 8 -13.94 -6.55 6.72
N GLY A 9 -14.71 -6.28 5.69
CA GLY A 9 -15.38 -7.31 4.91
C GLY A 9 -14.37 -8.15 4.12
N ILE A 10 -14.50 -9.48 4.18
CA ILE A 10 -13.71 -10.39 3.35
C ILE A 10 -14.67 -11.22 2.51
N THR A 11 -14.46 -11.21 1.20
CA THR A 11 -15.20 -12.05 0.26
C THR A 11 -14.49 -13.39 0.12
N LEU A 12 -15.15 -14.46 0.54
CA LEU A 12 -14.68 -15.83 0.33
C LEU A 12 -15.29 -16.42 -0.94
N LEU A 13 -14.46 -16.60 -1.97
CA LEU A 13 -14.89 -17.28 -3.20
C LEU A 13 -14.96 -18.80 -3.00
N SER A 14 -15.83 -19.44 -3.78
CA SER A 14 -15.83 -20.91 -3.93
C SER A 14 -14.49 -21.41 -4.47
N ILE A 15 -14.16 -22.68 -4.21
CA ILE A 15 -12.91 -23.29 -4.70
C ILE A 15 -12.78 -23.15 -6.23
N PRO A 16 -13.81 -23.47 -7.05
CA PRO A 16 -13.74 -23.25 -8.49
C PRO A 16 -13.51 -21.77 -8.86
N GLY A 17 -14.14 -20.84 -8.15
CA GLY A 17 -13.94 -19.40 -8.37
C GLY A 17 -12.50 -18.94 -8.06
N LYS A 18 -11.88 -19.47 -7.01
CA LYS A 18 -10.46 -19.21 -6.70
C LYS A 18 -9.54 -19.74 -7.79
N VAL A 19 -9.75 -20.98 -8.23
CA VAL A 19 -8.97 -21.60 -9.31
C VAL A 19 -9.12 -20.80 -10.60
N PHE A 20 -10.35 -20.44 -10.98
CA PHE A 20 -10.63 -19.66 -12.17
C PHE A 20 -9.95 -18.28 -12.13
N ASN A 21 -10.05 -17.56 -11.00
CA ASN A 21 -9.37 -16.27 -10.84
C ASN A 21 -7.84 -16.39 -10.93
N ARG A 22 -7.27 -17.49 -10.42
CA ARG A 22 -5.83 -17.77 -10.56
C ARG A 22 -5.43 -17.99 -12.02
N VAL A 23 -6.24 -18.70 -12.80
CA VAL A 23 -6.01 -18.90 -14.24
C VAL A 23 -6.08 -17.57 -14.99
N LEU A 24 -7.09 -16.73 -14.73
CA LEU A 24 -7.20 -15.41 -15.33
C LEU A 24 -5.99 -14.53 -15.00
N LEU A 25 -5.62 -14.45 -13.72
CA LEU A 25 -4.47 -13.67 -13.28
C LEU A 25 -3.18 -14.12 -13.98
N ASN A 26 -2.91 -15.43 -14.02
CA ASN A 26 -1.71 -15.96 -14.67
C ASN A 26 -1.65 -15.70 -16.17
N ARG A 27 -2.80 -15.54 -16.84
CA ARG A 27 -2.85 -15.22 -18.28
C ARG A 27 -2.58 -13.75 -18.59
N MET A 28 -2.85 -12.85 -17.65
CA MET A 28 -2.71 -11.41 -17.86
C MET A 28 -1.44 -10.84 -17.24
N LYS A 29 -1.03 -11.36 -16.07
CA LYS A 29 -0.05 -10.70 -15.21
C LYS A 29 1.24 -10.35 -15.95
N ASP A 30 1.81 -11.26 -16.74
CA ASP A 30 3.14 -11.05 -17.33
C ASP A 30 3.08 -10.00 -18.46
N ALA A 31 2.00 -9.99 -19.24
CA ALA A 31 1.79 -9.00 -20.30
C ALA A 31 1.46 -7.60 -19.75
N VAL A 32 0.76 -7.53 -18.63
CA VAL A 32 0.41 -6.27 -17.97
C VAL A 32 1.60 -5.73 -17.17
N ASP A 33 2.39 -6.61 -16.53
CA ASP A 33 3.58 -6.21 -15.75
C ASP A 33 4.58 -5.42 -16.60
N ALA A 34 4.73 -5.79 -17.87
CA ALA A 34 5.57 -5.08 -18.85
C ALA A 34 5.10 -3.64 -19.16
N GLN A 35 3.88 -3.25 -18.75
CA GLN A 35 3.35 -1.89 -18.92
C GLN A 35 3.30 -1.10 -17.61
N LEU A 36 3.58 -1.74 -16.47
CA LEU A 36 3.61 -1.10 -15.16
C LEU A 36 4.91 -0.32 -14.97
N ARG A 37 4.84 0.76 -14.19
CA ARG A 37 6.01 1.58 -13.86
C ARG A 37 7.00 0.84 -12.97
N ASP A 38 8.26 1.24 -12.97
CA ASP A 38 9.31 0.58 -12.19
C ASP A 38 9.31 0.92 -10.70
N GLU A 39 8.53 1.89 -10.25
CA GLU A 39 8.41 2.24 -8.83
C GLU A 39 7.25 1.44 -8.18
N GLN A 40 6.33 0.92 -8.99
CA GLN A 40 5.22 0.12 -8.54
C GLN A 40 5.73 -1.25 -8.09
N ALA A 41 5.77 -1.53 -6.78
CA ALA A 41 6.27 -2.79 -6.23
C ALA A 41 5.14 -3.74 -5.79
N ALA A 42 3.94 -3.22 -5.52
CA ALA A 42 2.83 -3.97 -4.98
C ALA A 42 2.47 -5.20 -5.83
N PHE A 43 2.39 -6.37 -5.20
CA PHE A 43 1.89 -7.61 -5.81
C PHE A 43 2.63 -8.07 -7.08
N ARG A 44 3.85 -7.57 -7.31
CA ARG A 44 4.70 -7.94 -8.45
C ARG A 44 5.77 -8.94 -8.06
N LYS A 45 6.23 -9.70 -9.05
CA LYS A 45 7.27 -10.71 -8.83
C LYS A 45 8.61 -9.99 -8.65
N TYR A 46 9.44 -10.49 -7.73
CA TYR A 46 10.79 -9.94 -7.45
C TYR A 46 10.79 -8.51 -6.92
N ARG A 47 9.68 -8.08 -6.31
CA ARG A 47 9.55 -6.78 -5.66
C ARG A 47 8.96 -6.99 -4.28
N SER A 48 9.51 -6.33 -3.28
CA SER A 48 9.13 -6.54 -1.88
C SER A 48 8.90 -5.22 -1.15
N CYS A 49 8.15 -5.27 -0.04
CA CYS A 49 8.00 -4.13 0.84
C CYS A 49 9.35 -3.71 1.44
N THR A 50 10.28 -4.65 1.61
CA THR A 50 11.59 -4.36 2.18
C THR A 50 12.47 -3.58 1.21
N ASP A 51 12.39 -3.82 -0.10
CA ASP A 51 13.02 -2.98 -1.13
C ASP A 51 12.52 -1.52 -1.04
N GLN A 52 11.21 -1.32 -0.82
CA GLN A 52 10.63 0.02 -0.69
C GLN A 52 11.04 0.72 0.60
N ILE A 53 11.07 -0.01 1.72
CA ILE A 53 11.57 0.50 3.02
C ILE A 53 13.02 0.93 2.87
N ALA A 54 13.88 0.08 2.29
CA ALA A 54 15.29 0.39 2.07
C ALA A 54 15.47 1.60 1.16
N THR A 55 14.72 1.69 0.06
CA THR A 55 14.81 2.82 -0.86
C THR A 55 14.41 4.14 -0.20
N LEU A 56 13.27 4.18 0.50
CA LEU A 56 12.85 5.37 1.25
C LEU A 56 13.89 5.77 2.29
N ARG A 57 14.42 4.79 3.02
CA ARG A 57 15.45 5.02 4.04
C ARG A 57 16.71 5.63 3.45
N ILE A 58 17.22 5.12 2.33
CA ILE A 58 18.39 5.70 1.66
C ILE A 58 18.11 7.14 1.21
N ILE A 59 16.92 7.42 0.67
CA ILE A 59 16.53 8.79 0.26
C ILE A 59 16.53 9.75 1.46
N VAL A 60 15.97 9.30 2.59
CA VAL A 60 15.95 10.07 3.84
C VAL A 60 17.37 10.31 4.36
N GLU A 61 18.20 9.26 4.44
CA GLU A 61 19.59 9.34 4.91
C GLU A 61 20.41 10.30 4.05
N GLN A 62 20.31 10.22 2.72
CA GLN A 62 20.97 11.16 1.81
C GLN A 62 20.48 12.61 1.98
N SER A 63 19.16 12.80 2.15
CA SER A 63 18.60 14.13 2.35
C SER A 63 19.13 14.76 3.64
N VAL A 64 19.25 13.96 4.71
CA VAL A 64 19.84 14.40 5.98
C VAL A 64 21.33 14.68 5.85
N GLU A 65 22.09 13.81 5.16
CA GLU A 65 23.54 13.94 4.95
C GLU A 65 23.88 15.21 4.14
N TRP A 66 23.13 15.48 3.08
CA TRP A 66 23.34 16.66 2.22
C TRP A 66 22.61 17.91 2.70
N ASN A 67 21.96 17.85 3.88
CA ASN A 67 21.15 18.94 4.43
C ASN A 67 20.11 19.47 3.41
N SER A 68 19.52 18.55 2.65
CA SER A 68 18.47 18.81 1.68
C SER A 68 17.09 18.66 2.31
N LEU A 69 16.15 19.52 1.92
CA LEU A 69 14.76 19.43 2.36
C LEU A 69 14.09 18.20 1.75
N LEU A 70 13.34 17.44 2.54
CA LEU A 70 12.53 16.34 2.02
C LEU A 70 11.15 16.35 2.68
N TYR A 71 10.12 16.31 1.85
CA TYR A 71 8.74 16.09 2.23
C TYR A 71 8.35 14.68 1.79
N VAL A 72 7.73 13.93 2.69
CA VAL A 72 7.14 12.63 2.42
C VAL A 72 5.67 12.67 2.80
N ASN A 73 4.78 12.47 1.84
CA ASN A 73 3.33 12.42 2.07
C ASN A 73 2.82 10.98 1.92
N PHE A 74 2.47 10.35 3.03
CA PHE A 74 1.96 8.99 3.10
C PHE A 74 0.43 9.01 2.91
N ILE A 75 -0.03 8.76 1.70
CA ILE A 75 -1.44 8.74 1.30
C ILE A 75 -2.10 7.41 1.70
N ASP A 76 -3.20 7.51 2.44
CA ASP A 76 -4.11 6.38 2.72
C ASP A 76 -5.46 6.64 2.04
N TYR A 77 -6.11 5.60 1.52
CA TYR A 77 -7.40 5.72 0.84
C TYR A 77 -8.56 5.20 1.70
N GLU A 78 -9.69 5.89 1.64
CA GLU A 78 -10.94 5.45 2.27
C GLU A 78 -11.48 4.20 1.57
N LYS A 79 -11.39 3.07 2.26
CA LYS A 79 -11.95 1.78 1.82
C LYS A 79 -11.60 1.44 0.37
N ALA A 80 -10.33 1.56 -0.01
CA ALA A 80 -9.88 1.44 -1.39
C ALA A 80 -10.48 0.24 -2.18
N PHE A 81 -10.52 -0.95 -1.56
CA PHE A 81 -11.12 -2.13 -2.19
C PHE A 81 -12.62 -1.95 -2.46
N ASP A 82 -13.38 -1.26 -1.62
CA ASP A 82 -14.83 -1.10 -1.75
C ASP A 82 -15.22 0.08 -2.66
N SER A 83 -14.32 1.01 -2.92
CA SER A 83 -14.64 2.31 -3.54
C SER A 83 -14.39 2.40 -5.05
N VAL A 84 -13.48 1.58 -5.61
CA VAL A 84 -13.10 1.65 -7.04
C VAL A 84 -14.31 1.69 -7.98
N ASP A 85 -14.36 2.68 -8.88
CA ASP A 85 -15.37 2.75 -9.92
C ASP A 85 -15.14 1.65 -10.97
N ARG A 86 -16.12 0.75 -11.10
CA ARG A 86 -16.02 -0.40 -12.00
C ARG A 86 -16.00 0.01 -13.47
N ARG A 87 -16.71 1.09 -13.86
CA ARG A 87 -16.75 1.51 -15.27
C ARG A 87 -15.38 1.99 -15.72
N THR A 88 -14.69 2.74 -14.88
CA THR A 88 -13.32 3.18 -15.10
C THR A 88 -12.36 1.99 -15.05
N LEU A 89 -12.50 1.08 -14.08
CA LEU A 89 -11.68 -0.14 -14.01
C LEU A 89 -11.70 -0.97 -15.32
N TRP A 90 -12.87 -1.13 -15.96
CA TRP A 90 -12.96 -1.84 -17.24
C TRP A 90 -12.22 -1.12 -18.37
N LYS A 91 -12.22 0.22 -18.36
CA LYS A 91 -11.44 1.02 -19.32
C LYS A 91 -9.94 0.88 -19.04
N LEU A 92 -9.53 0.90 -17.77
CA LEU A 92 -8.14 0.70 -17.38
C LEU A 92 -7.60 -0.66 -17.82
N LEU A 93 -8.37 -1.74 -17.63
CA LEU A 93 -7.94 -3.06 -18.12
C LEU A 93 -7.61 -3.04 -19.63
N ARG A 94 -8.43 -2.36 -20.44
CA ARG A 94 -8.16 -2.20 -21.88
C ARG A 94 -6.93 -1.34 -22.14
N HIS A 95 -6.76 -0.27 -21.37
CA HIS A 95 -5.57 0.61 -21.45
C HIS A 95 -4.28 -0.19 -21.21
N TYR A 96 -4.28 -1.08 -20.21
CA TYR A 96 -3.16 -1.98 -19.93
C TYR A 96 -3.08 -3.21 -20.87
N GLY A 97 -3.76 -3.17 -22.02
CA GLY A 97 -3.66 -4.20 -23.05
C GLY A 97 -4.39 -5.52 -22.75
N VAL A 98 -5.28 -5.57 -21.74
CA VAL A 98 -6.08 -6.78 -21.47
C VAL A 98 -7.12 -6.96 -22.59
N PRO A 99 -7.14 -8.14 -23.27
CA PRO A 99 -8.09 -8.39 -24.35
C PRO A 99 -9.55 -8.27 -23.90
N GLU A 100 -10.42 -7.71 -24.77
CA GLU A 100 -11.84 -7.45 -24.47
C GLU A 100 -12.58 -8.69 -23.95
N LYS A 101 -12.26 -9.87 -24.48
CA LYS A 101 -12.83 -11.15 -24.01
C LYS A 101 -12.56 -11.37 -22.52
N ILE A 102 -11.35 -11.09 -22.05
CA ILE A 102 -10.98 -11.25 -20.64
C ILE A 102 -11.64 -10.14 -19.80
N VAL A 103 -11.65 -8.89 -20.29
CA VAL A 103 -12.37 -7.78 -19.62
C VAL A 103 -13.83 -8.13 -19.39
N ASN A 104 -14.50 -8.68 -20.40
CA ASN A 104 -15.89 -9.11 -20.31
C ASN A 104 -16.10 -10.25 -19.31
N ILE A 105 -15.19 -11.23 -19.26
CA ILE A 105 -15.23 -12.31 -18.25
C ILE A 105 -15.11 -11.73 -16.84
N ILE A 106 -14.16 -10.82 -16.62
CA ILE A 106 -13.96 -10.18 -15.32
C ILE A 106 -15.21 -9.38 -14.96
N ARG A 107 -15.69 -8.50 -15.85
CA ARG A 107 -16.90 -7.69 -15.65
C ARG A 107 -18.10 -8.55 -15.25
N ASN A 108 -18.36 -9.63 -16.00
CA ASN A 108 -19.46 -10.56 -15.71
C ASN A 108 -19.33 -11.22 -14.33
N SER A 109 -18.12 -11.34 -13.78
CA SER A 109 -17.90 -11.85 -12.42
C SER A 109 -18.22 -10.84 -11.30
N TYR A 110 -18.44 -9.56 -11.65
CA TYR A 110 -18.78 -8.45 -10.76
C TYR A 110 -20.22 -7.93 -10.95
N ASP A 111 -20.80 -8.10 -12.14
CA ASP A 111 -22.16 -7.64 -12.44
C ASP A 111 -23.21 -8.42 -11.62
N GLY A 112 -24.24 -7.70 -11.16
CA GLY A 112 -25.36 -8.29 -10.43
C GLY A 112 -25.02 -8.83 -9.02
N LEU A 113 -23.82 -8.57 -8.50
CA LEU A 113 -23.44 -9.04 -7.17
C LEU A 113 -24.35 -8.45 -6.08
N GLN A 114 -24.84 -9.34 -5.20
CA GLN A 114 -25.55 -8.99 -3.99
C GLN A 114 -24.82 -9.53 -2.76
N CYS A 115 -24.82 -8.76 -1.70
CA CYS A 115 -24.30 -9.14 -0.39
C CYS A 115 -25.44 -9.21 0.63
N LYS A 116 -25.30 -10.11 1.60
CA LYS A 116 -26.13 -10.19 2.79
C LYS A 116 -25.23 -10.21 4.02
N VAL A 117 -25.69 -9.62 5.12
CA VAL A 117 -24.95 -9.60 6.38
C VAL A 117 -25.63 -10.52 7.38
N VAL A 118 -24.86 -11.36 8.06
CA VAL A 118 -25.36 -12.13 9.20
C VAL A 118 -24.92 -11.42 10.47
N HIS A 119 -25.89 -11.05 11.32
CA HIS A 119 -25.64 -10.43 12.62
C HIS A 119 -26.51 -11.09 13.68
N GLY A 120 -25.92 -11.54 14.79
CA GLY A 120 -26.67 -12.22 15.86
C GLY A 120 -27.41 -13.50 15.41
N GLY A 121 -26.89 -14.19 14.38
CA GLY A 121 -27.55 -15.36 13.79
C GLY A 121 -28.71 -15.04 12.83
N GLN A 122 -29.05 -13.76 12.66
CA GLN A 122 -30.08 -13.30 11.72
C GLN A 122 -29.45 -12.83 10.40
N LEU A 123 -30.06 -13.21 9.29
CA LEU A 123 -29.64 -12.81 7.95
C LEU A 123 -30.39 -11.54 7.54
N ALA A 124 -29.66 -10.45 7.29
CA ALA A 124 -30.21 -9.20 6.80
C ALA A 124 -30.59 -9.27 5.31
N ASP A 125 -31.34 -8.26 4.87
CA ASP A 125 -31.74 -8.11 3.48
C ASP A 125 -30.54 -8.01 2.53
N ALA A 126 -30.75 -8.48 1.30
CA ALA A 126 -29.74 -8.37 0.25
C ALA A 126 -29.60 -6.92 -0.21
N PHE A 127 -28.37 -6.47 -0.39
CA PHE A 127 -28.07 -5.21 -1.06
C PHE A 127 -27.12 -5.44 -2.24
N GLN A 128 -27.26 -4.61 -3.27
CA GLN A 128 -26.39 -4.67 -4.45
C GLN A 128 -25.02 -4.07 -4.17
N VAL A 129 -23.96 -4.74 -4.64
CA VAL A 129 -22.59 -4.22 -4.59
C VAL A 129 -22.27 -3.56 -5.93
N ARG A 130 -22.25 -2.22 -5.96
CA ARG A 130 -22.11 -1.43 -7.19
C ARG A 130 -20.68 -0.96 -7.48
N ALA A 131 -19.86 -0.81 -6.45
CA ALA A 131 -18.48 -0.34 -6.56
C ALA A 131 -17.49 -1.37 -6.01
N GLY A 132 -16.21 -1.09 -6.20
CA GLY A 132 -15.12 -1.83 -5.59
C GLY A 132 -14.81 -3.18 -6.22
N VAL A 133 -13.69 -3.71 -5.75
CA VAL A 133 -13.17 -5.05 -5.97
C VAL A 133 -13.27 -5.87 -4.68
N ARG A 134 -13.48 -7.19 -4.82
CA ARG A 134 -13.73 -8.09 -3.69
C ARG A 134 -12.49 -8.26 -2.83
N GLN A 135 -12.45 -7.75 -1.60
CA GLN A 135 -11.34 -8.03 -0.69
C GLN A 135 -11.26 -9.54 -0.36
N GLY A 136 -10.06 -10.14 -0.45
CA GLY A 136 -9.86 -11.60 -0.28
C GLY A 136 -9.97 -12.43 -1.57
N CYS A 137 -10.40 -11.83 -2.68
CA CYS A 137 -10.33 -12.45 -4.01
C CYS A 137 -8.90 -12.34 -4.58
N LEU A 138 -8.38 -13.43 -5.16
CA LEU A 138 -7.02 -13.47 -5.74
C LEU A 138 -6.79 -12.45 -6.87
N LEU A 139 -7.83 -12.07 -7.61
CA LEU A 139 -7.72 -11.13 -8.72
C LEU A 139 -7.78 -9.67 -8.26
N SER A 140 -8.44 -9.38 -7.12
CA SER A 140 -8.70 -8.01 -6.70
C SER A 140 -7.44 -7.19 -6.38
N PRO A 141 -6.39 -7.74 -5.73
CA PRO A 141 -5.13 -7.00 -5.54
C PRO A 141 -4.51 -6.56 -6.87
N PHE A 142 -4.54 -7.42 -7.88
CA PHE A 142 -4.07 -7.09 -9.22
C PHE A 142 -4.93 -6.02 -9.90
N LEU A 143 -6.24 -6.03 -9.69
CA LEU A 143 -7.11 -4.97 -10.23
C LEU A 143 -6.85 -3.62 -9.54
N LEU A 144 -6.68 -3.62 -8.22
CA LEU A 144 -6.35 -2.40 -7.46
C LEU A 144 -4.97 -1.86 -7.84
N LEU A 145 -4.00 -2.75 -8.09
CA LEU A 145 -2.67 -2.40 -8.59
C LEU A 145 -2.74 -1.50 -9.84
N LEU A 146 -3.59 -1.86 -10.82
CA LEU A 146 -3.75 -1.07 -12.04
C LEU A 146 -4.38 0.29 -11.79
N VAL A 147 -5.28 0.38 -10.81
CA VAL A 147 -5.90 1.65 -10.41
C VAL A 147 -4.85 2.57 -9.79
N ILE A 148 -4.04 2.07 -8.86
CA ILE A 148 -2.99 2.86 -8.22
C ILE A 148 -1.90 3.26 -9.22
N ASP A 149 -1.48 2.33 -10.10
CA ASP A 149 -0.51 2.65 -11.15
C ASP A 149 -1.03 3.75 -12.09
N TRP A 150 -2.31 3.66 -12.49
CA TRP A 150 -2.95 4.68 -13.31
C TRP A 150 -3.00 6.05 -12.62
N ILE A 151 -3.39 6.08 -11.33
CA ILE A 151 -3.45 7.32 -10.56
C ILE A 151 -2.11 8.02 -10.62
N VAL A 152 -1.05 7.32 -10.24
CA VAL A 152 0.28 7.90 -10.21
C VAL A 152 0.73 8.34 -11.60
N LYS A 153 0.59 7.46 -12.60
CA LYS A 153 1.01 7.74 -13.98
C LYS A 153 0.34 9.00 -14.55
N THR A 154 -0.91 9.24 -14.19
CA THR A 154 -1.71 10.36 -14.69
C THR A 154 -1.57 11.62 -13.82
N SER A 155 -1.12 11.48 -12.57
CA SER A 155 -0.96 12.60 -11.64
C SER A 155 0.33 13.39 -11.85
N LYS A 156 1.24 12.89 -12.71
CA LYS A 156 2.47 13.60 -13.10
C LYS A 156 2.12 14.89 -13.85
N SER A 157 2.71 16.01 -13.44
CA SER A 157 2.64 17.26 -14.20
C SER A 157 3.67 17.25 -15.33
N ASP A 158 3.41 17.97 -16.43
CA ASP A 158 4.26 18.04 -17.63
C ASP A 158 5.67 18.67 -17.43
N GLY A 159 6.10 18.88 -16.17
CA GLY A 159 7.37 19.50 -15.82
C GLY A 159 8.39 18.49 -15.32
N ARG A 160 9.60 18.50 -15.89
CA ARG A 160 10.80 17.80 -15.38
C ARG A 160 11.16 18.33 -13.98
N HIS A 161 10.57 17.75 -12.96
CA HIS A 161 10.78 18.13 -11.55
C HIS A 161 11.12 16.92 -10.69
N ASP A 162 11.93 16.03 -11.26
CA ASP A 162 12.38 14.80 -10.65
C ASP A 162 13.43 15.06 -9.56
N ILE A 163 13.51 14.16 -8.58
CA ILE A 163 14.58 14.16 -7.60
C ILE A 163 15.86 13.72 -8.32
N GLN A 164 16.83 14.62 -8.44
CA GLN A 164 18.12 14.30 -9.05
C GLN A 164 18.92 13.40 -8.11
N TRP A 165 19.02 12.11 -8.46
CA TRP A 165 19.66 11.07 -7.65
C TRP A 165 21.17 10.96 -7.93
N THR A 166 21.57 11.07 -9.20
CA THR A 166 22.99 11.19 -9.60
C THR A 166 23.15 12.14 -10.80
N ALA A 167 24.38 12.45 -11.20
CA ALA A 167 24.67 13.28 -12.39
C ALA A 167 24.07 12.72 -13.71
N GLN A 168 23.64 11.45 -13.73
CA GLN A 168 23.12 10.75 -14.91
C GLN A 168 21.74 10.10 -14.69
N ASN A 169 21.29 9.90 -13.45
CA ASN A 169 19.98 9.29 -13.17
C ASN A 169 19.08 10.26 -12.38
N GLN A 170 17.88 10.47 -12.91
CA GLN A 170 16.77 11.08 -12.21
C GLN A 170 15.95 9.96 -11.59
N LEU A 171 15.65 10.05 -10.29
CA LEU A 171 14.58 9.25 -9.71
C LEU A 171 13.29 9.97 -10.05
N ASP A 172 12.59 9.45 -11.05
CA ASP A 172 11.19 9.80 -11.33
C ASP A 172 10.43 9.66 -10.01
N ASP A 173 9.79 10.74 -9.58
CA ASP A 173 8.81 10.83 -8.49
C ASP A 173 8.45 9.48 -7.87
N SER A 174 9.22 9.05 -6.85
CA SER A 174 9.09 7.71 -6.26
C SER A 174 7.80 7.59 -5.46
N ASP A 175 6.71 7.40 -6.19
CA ASP A 175 5.40 7.03 -5.68
C ASP A 175 5.38 5.51 -5.51
N PHE A 176 5.87 5.07 -4.35
CA PHE A 176 5.82 3.67 -3.94
C PHE A 176 4.37 3.24 -3.71
N ALA A 177 3.95 2.06 -4.17
CA ALA A 177 2.62 1.51 -3.88
C ALA A 177 2.77 0.10 -3.29
N VAL A 178 2.03 -0.37 -2.28
CA VAL A 178 0.57 -0.34 -1.95
C VAL A 178 0.06 0.85 -1.14
N ASP A 179 0.89 1.45 -0.29
CA ASP A 179 0.55 2.60 0.53
C ASP A 179 1.29 3.80 -0.08
N LEU A 180 0.58 4.65 -0.81
CA LEU A 180 1.19 5.63 -1.71
C LEU A 180 2.03 6.65 -0.93
N ALA A 181 3.35 6.66 -1.11
CA ALA A 181 4.24 7.65 -0.48
C ALA A 181 4.78 8.62 -1.53
N LEU A 182 4.36 9.88 -1.49
CA LEU A 182 4.83 10.93 -2.40
C LEU A 182 6.08 11.59 -1.84
N LEU A 183 7.07 11.89 -2.68
CA LEU A 183 8.31 12.57 -2.29
C LEU A 183 8.47 13.92 -3.01
N SER A 184 9.00 14.92 -2.32
CA SER A 184 9.39 16.20 -2.93
C SER A 184 10.39 16.98 -2.08
N HIS A 185 11.20 17.84 -2.70
CA HIS A 185 12.10 18.75 -2.00
C HIS A 185 11.48 20.12 -1.66
N THR A 186 10.29 20.44 -2.19
CA THR A 186 9.65 21.74 -1.96
C THR A 186 8.20 21.60 -1.53
N HIS A 187 7.73 22.54 -0.71
CA HIS A 187 6.34 22.60 -0.27
C HIS A 187 5.36 22.74 -1.45
N GLU A 188 5.67 23.60 -2.43
CA GLU A 188 4.81 23.87 -3.59
C GLU A 188 4.62 22.62 -4.47
N GLN A 189 5.70 21.88 -4.73
CA GLN A 189 5.63 20.63 -5.47
C GLN A 189 4.85 19.57 -4.68
N MET A 190 5.10 19.43 -3.37
CA MET A 190 4.34 18.47 -2.54
C MET A 190 2.84 18.80 -2.53
N GLN A 191 2.48 20.08 -2.41
CA GLN A 191 1.10 20.54 -2.45
C GLN A 191 0.45 20.23 -3.81
N THR A 192 1.15 20.53 -4.91
CA THR A 192 0.68 20.27 -6.27
C THR A 192 0.47 18.76 -6.51
N LYS A 193 1.44 17.92 -6.11
CA LYS A 193 1.35 16.46 -6.21
C LYS A 193 0.16 15.91 -5.43
N THR A 194 -0.03 16.38 -4.20
CA THR A 194 -1.13 15.94 -3.33
C THR A 194 -2.49 16.24 -3.96
N VAL A 195 -2.67 17.46 -4.50
CA VAL A 195 -3.92 17.86 -5.17
C VAL A 195 -4.13 17.08 -6.48
N SER A 196 -3.07 16.89 -7.26
CA SER A 196 -3.12 16.12 -8.51
C SER A 196 -3.55 14.67 -8.26
N VAL A 197 -2.89 14.00 -7.31
CA VAL A 197 -3.23 12.62 -6.89
C VAL A 197 -4.66 12.54 -6.40
N ALA A 198 -5.13 13.50 -5.61
CA ALA A 198 -6.52 13.52 -5.14
C ALA A 198 -7.52 13.64 -6.30
N GLY A 199 -7.26 14.55 -7.25
CA GLY A 199 -8.12 14.76 -8.41
C GLY A 199 -8.22 13.52 -9.31
N VAL A 200 -7.09 12.89 -9.61
CA VAL A 200 -7.07 11.65 -10.41
C VAL A 200 -7.70 10.49 -9.64
N SER A 201 -7.45 10.39 -8.33
CA SER A 201 -8.07 9.37 -7.47
C SER A 201 -9.60 9.45 -7.49
N ALA A 202 -10.15 10.66 -7.38
CA ALA A 202 -11.59 10.88 -7.45
C ALA A 202 -12.18 10.39 -8.79
N SER A 203 -11.45 10.56 -9.91
CA SER A 203 -11.88 10.10 -11.24
C SER A 203 -12.02 8.57 -11.37
N VAL A 204 -11.33 7.82 -10.51
CA VAL A 204 -11.38 6.34 -10.44
C VAL A 204 -12.20 5.83 -9.24
N GLY A 205 -12.88 6.74 -8.52
CA GLY A 205 -13.73 6.42 -7.38
C GLY A 205 -13.00 6.24 -6.04
N LEU A 206 -11.74 6.64 -5.94
CA LEU A 206 -10.98 6.63 -4.68
C LEU A 206 -11.01 8.00 -4.01
N SER A 207 -11.12 8.00 -2.68
CA SER A 207 -11.04 9.19 -1.82
C SER A 207 -9.88 9.05 -0.85
N ILE A 208 -9.08 10.10 -0.69
CA ILE A 208 -7.95 10.13 0.25
C ILE A 208 -8.50 10.27 1.66
N HIS A 209 -8.07 9.39 2.56
CA HIS A 209 -8.39 9.45 3.98
C HIS A 209 -7.52 10.51 4.66
N LYS A 210 -8.00 11.74 4.74
CA LYS A 210 -7.28 12.89 5.31
C LYS A 210 -6.73 12.62 6.72
N GLY A 211 -7.53 12.00 7.59
CA GLY A 211 -7.11 11.67 8.96
C GLY A 211 -6.05 10.57 9.11
N LYS A 212 -5.77 9.78 8.07
CA LYS A 212 -4.73 8.73 8.07
C LYS A 212 -3.56 9.08 7.17
N THR A 213 -3.77 9.99 6.25
CA THR A 213 -2.72 10.59 5.44
C THR A 213 -1.86 11.47 6.33
N LYS A 214 -0.55 11.27 6.28
CA LYS A 214 0.41 11.98 7.14
C LYS A 214 1.57 12.53 6.33
N VAL A 215 2.04 13.71 6.72
CA VAL A 215 3.20 14.35 6.12
C VAL A 215 4.36 14.28 7.10
N LEU A 216 5.49 13.72 6.66
CA LEU A 216 6.75 13.73 7.39
C LEU A 216 7.71 14.67 6.67
N LYS A 217 8.35 15.56 7.44
CA LYS A 217 9.22 16.61 6.92
C LYS A 217 10.62 16.45 7.50
N PHE A 218 11.63 16.45 6.64
CA PHE A 218 13.02 16.37 7.02
C PHE A 218 13.70 17.69 6.72
N LYS A 219 14.41 18.24 7.71
CA LYS A 219 15.18 19.50 7.62
C LYS A 219 14.36 20.73 7.20
N ALA A 220 13.03 20.62 7.10
CA ALA A 220 12.16 21.71 6.66
C ALA A 220 11.83 22.66 7.81
N GLU A 221 12.37 23.87 7.76
CA GLU A 221 11.97 24.97 8.64
C GLU A 221 10.58 25.53 8.27
N ASN A 222 10.13 25.27 7.04
CA ASN A 222 8.86 25.73 6.53
C ASN A 222 7.68 25.00 7.21
N ARG A 223 6.96 25.76 8.05
CA ARG A 223 5.77 25.30 8.80
C ARG A 223 4.48 25.32 7.99
N ASN A 224 4.53 25.66 6.70
CA ASN A 224 3.32 25.65 5.89
C ASN A 224 2.77 24.21 5.83
N PRO A 225 1.49 24.03 6.21
CA PRO A 225 0.85 22.73 6.10
C PRO A 225 0.63 22.34 4.65
N ILE A 226 0.57 21.05 4.37
CA ILE A 226 -0.03 20.55 3.12
C ILE A 226 -1.54 20.46 3.35
N THR A 227 -2.32 20.93 2.39
CA THR A 227 -3.79 20.99 2.50
C THR A 227 -4.46 20.16 1.41
N LEU A 228 -5.64 19.62 1.71
CA LEU A 228 -6.49 18.91 0.76
C LEU A 228 -7.97 19.23 1.02
N ASP A 229 -8.63 19.83 0.03
CA ASP A 229 -9.98 20.43 0.13
C ASP A 229 -10.12 21.32 1.37
N ASP A 230 -9.23 22.31 1.51
CA ASP A 230 -9.17 23.26 2.63
C ASP A 230 -8.91 22.65 4.03
N GLU A 231 -8.71 21.33 4.13
CA GLU A 231 -8.31 20.65 5.36
C GLU A 231 -6.79 20.46 5.41
N THR A 232 -6.20 20.68 6.58
CA THR A 232 -4.77 20.44 6.81
C THR A 232 -4.50 18.95 7.01
N LEU A 233 -3.56 18.40 6.24
CA LEU A 233 -3.00 17.08 6.50
C LEU A 233 -2.06 17.16 7.71
N GLU A 234 -2.12 16.17 8.59
CA GLU A 234 -1.32 16.18 9.82
C GLU A 234 0.17 15.99 9.53
N ASP A 235 0.97 16.97 9.95
CA ASP A 235 2.42 16.85 10.04
C ASP A 235 2.79 15.99 11.26
N VAL A 236 3.64 14.98 11.06
CA VAL A 236 4.09 14.07 12.13
C VAL A 236 5.61 14.06 12.23
N GLU A 237 6.12 13.83 13.44
CA GLU A 237 7.57 13.65 13.71
C GLU A 237 8.03 12.21 13.43
N SER A 238 7.09 11.25 13.41
CA SER A 238 7.38 9.87 13.05
C SER A 238 6.18 9.17 12.42
N PHE A 239 6.43 8.25 11.49
CA PHE A 239 5.39 7.48 10.81
C PHE A 239 5.83 6.02 10.58
N THR A 240 4.88 5.08 10.77
CA THR A 240 5.12 3.67 10.46
C THR A 240 4.69 3.38 9.02
N TYR A 241 5.66 3.27 8.12
CA TYR A 241 5.47 2.94 6.71
C TYR A 241 5.85 1.48 6.45
N LEU A 242 4.90 0.68 5.91
CA LEU A 242 5.09 -0.75 5.62
C LEU A 242 5.62 -1.59 6.79
N GLY A 243 5.38 -1.14 8.02
CA GLY A 243 5.83 -1.81 9.25
C GLY A 243 7.16 -1.32 9.82
N SER A 244 7.87 -0.43 9.11
CA SER A 244 9.11 0.23 9.56
C SER A 244 8.84 1.69 9.98
N ILE A 245 9.52 2.14 11.04
CA ILE A 245 9.36 3.50 11.57
C ILE A 245 10.35 4.43 10.86
N ASN A 246 9.84 5.54 10.36
CA ASN A 246 10.65 6.66 9.87
C ASN A 246 10.44 7.81 10.85
N ASP A 247 11.52 8.34 11.42
CA ASP A 247 11.52 9.54 12.27
C ASP A 247 12.07 10.74 11.50
N GLU A 248 11.69 11.95 11.89
CA GLU A 248 12.13 13.21 11.27
C GLU A 248 13.65 13.44 11.37
N GLN A 249 14.33 12.73 12.28
CA GLN A 249 15.78 12.83 12.44
C GLN A 249 16.52 11.98 11.39
N GLY A 250 15.80 11.11 10.66
CA GLY A 250 16.34 10.19 9.67
C GLY A 250 17.09 9.01 10.28
N GLY A 251 16.95 8.78 11.59
CA GLY A 251 17.60 7.70 12.31
C GLY A 251 16.81 6.39 12.20
N SER A 252 17.49 5.26 12.46
CA SER A 252 16.83 3.94 12.56
C SER A 252 16.64 3.43 13.97
N ASP A 253 17.06 4.20 14.98
CA ASP A 253 17.04 3.75 16.37
C ASP A 253 15.62 3.45 16.85
N ALA A 254 14.65 4.30 16.48
CA ALA A 254 13.25 4.09 16.82
C ALA A 254 12.70 2.81 16.17
N ASP A 255 13.00 2.58 14.89
CA ASP A 255 12.60 1.37 14.16
C ASP A 255 13.20 0.09 14.77
N VAL A 256 14.50 0.10 15.04
CA VAL A 256 15.21 -1.04 15.64
C VAL A 256 14.62 -1.37 17.02
N LYS A 257 14.40 -0.36 17.88
CA LYS A 257 13.77 -0.55 19.18
C LYS A 257 12.35 -1.12 19.05
N ALA A 258 11.56 -0.63 18.11
CA ALA A 258 10.21 -1.14 17.86
C ALA A 258 10.22 -2.61 17.38
N ARG A 259 11.15 -2.99 16.49
CA ARG A 259 11.30 -4.38 16.04
C ARG A 259 11.76 -5.31 17.16
N ILE A 260 12.70 -4.89 17.99
CA ILE A 260 13.10 -5.64 19.19
C ILE A 260 11.89 -5.84 20.11
N GLY A 261 11.10 -4.80 20.36
CA GLY A 261 9.88 -4.88 21.16
C GLY A 261 8.86 -5.87 20.59
N LYS A 262 8.57 -5.80 19.28
CA LYS A 262 7.65 -6.74 18.59
C LYS A 262 8.15 -8.19 18.66
N ALA A 263 9.44 -8.41 18.43
CA ALA A 263 10.06 -9.73 18.52
C ALA A 263 10.00 -10.29 19.94
N TRP A 264 10.21 -9.43 20.96
CA TRP A 264 10.07 -9.82 22.36
C TRP A 264 8.64 -10.23 22.71
N VAL A 265 7.63 -9.48 22.24
CA VAL A 265 6.22 -9.84 22.42
C VAL A 265 5.91 -11.19 21.76
N ALA A 266 6.37 -11.41 20.52
CA ALA A 266 6.21 -12.70 19.83
C ALA A 266 6.88 -13.86 20.61
N PHE A 267 8.07 -13.62 21.16
CA PHE A 267 8.75 -14.61 22.00
C PHE A 267 7.93 -14.93 23.26
N LEU A 268 7.40 -13.92 23.95
CA LEU A 268 6.61 -14.11 25.17
C LEU A 268 5.29 -14.85 24.91
N GLN A 269 4.61 -14.57 23.78
CA GLN A 269 3.38 -15.27 23.39
C GLN A 269 3.60 -16.78 23.19
N LEU A 270 4.82 -17.19 22.85
CA LEU A 270 5.20 -18.59 22.64
C LEU A 270 5.73 -19.27 23.92
N LYS A 271 5.55 -18.68 25.11
CA LYS A 271 5.99 -19.25 26.40
C LYS A 271 5.63 -20.72 26.60
N ASN A 272 4.43 -21.13 26.19
CA ASN A 272 3.98 -22.52 26.30
C ASN A 272 4.80 -23.48 25.41
N ILE A 273 5.24 -23.02 24.24
CA ILE A 273 6.12 -23.77 23.34
C ILE A 273 7.50 -23.94 23.98
N TRP A 274 8.05 -22.86 24.55
CA TRP A 274 9.37 -22.89 25.20
C TRP A 274 9.40 -23.83 26.41
N ASN A 275 8.32 -23.82 27.20
CA ASN A 275 8.18 -24.64 28.41
C ASN A 275 7.75 -26.09 28.12
N SER A 276 7.25 -26.39 26.92
CA SER A 276 6.77 -27.74 26.58
C SER A 276 7.91 -28.76 26.61
N LYS A 277 7.75 -29.82 27.39
CA LYS A 277 8.66 -30.99 27.40
C LYS A 277 8.41 -31.94 26.23
N GLN A 278 7.28 -31.81 25.53
CA GLN A 278 6.90 -32.66 24.41
C GLN A 278 7.58 -32.25 23.10
N LEU A 279 8.05 -31.01 23.00
CA LEU A 279 8.72 -30.48 21.83
C LEU A 279 10.24 -30.60 21.98
N SER A 280 10.90 -31.15 20.97
CA SER A 280 12.37 -31.18 20.92
C SER A 280 12.96 -29.78 20.78
N THR A 281 14.20 -29.61 21.24
CA THR A 281 14.95 -28.35 21.09
C THR A 281 15.02 -27.92 19.63
N ASN A 282 15.22 -28.86 18.70
CA ASN A 282 15.27 -28.56 17.27
C ASN A 282 13.97 -27.96 16.74
N ILE A 283 12.80 -28.46 17.18
CA ILE A 283 11.51 -27.88 16.81
C ILE A 283 11.35 -26.48 17.40
N LYS A 284 11.73 -26.28 18.66
CA LYS A 284 11.68 -24.96 19.31
C LYS A 284 12.56 -23.94 18.59
N VAL A 285 13.77 -24.31 18.19
CA VAL A 285 14.67 -23.47 17.39
C VAL A 285 14.05 -23.12 16.03
N ARG A 286 13.40 -24.08 15.36
CA ARG A 286 12.67 -23.80 14.11
C ARG A 286 11.54 -22.78 14.33
N ILE A 287 10.76 -22.93 15.40
CA ILE A 287 9.66 -21.99 15.74
C ILE A 287 10.22 -20.60 16.07
N LEU A 288 11.31 -20.51 16.82
CA LEU A 288 12.01 -19.25 17.11
C LEU A 288 12.42 -18.56 15.80
N ASN A 289 13.06 -19.29 14.90
CA ASN A 289 13.52 -18.75 13.62
C ASN A 289 12.37 -18.29 12.72
N THR A 290 11.25 -19.00 12.70
CA THR A 290 10.12 -18.66 11.82
C THR A 290 9.18 -17.60 12.36
N ASN A 291 9.09 -17.42 13.69
CA ASN A 291 8.13 -16.49 14.30
C ASN A 291 8.79 -15.29 14.98
N VAL A 292 9.92 -15.48 15.66
CA VAL A 292 10.57 -14.40 16.43
C VAL A 292 11.64 -13.73 15.59
N LYS A 293 12.56 -14.52 15.02
CA LYS A 293 13.64 -13.98 14.17
C LYS A 293 13.07 -13.31 12.92
N ALA A 294 12.03 -13.88 12.32
CA ALA A 294 11.33 -13.28 11.18
C ALA A 294 10.78 -11.87 11.48
N VAL A 295 10.20 -11.67 12.68
CA VAL A 295 9.70 -10.35 13.12
C VAL A 295 10.84 -9.37 13.37
N LEU A 296 11.93 -9.83 14.01
CA LEU A 296 13.08 -8.99 14.30
C LEU A 296 13.78 -8.49 13.03
N LEU A 297 13.91 -9.35 12.03
CA LEU A 297 14.66 -9.09 10.80
C LEU A 297 13.83 -8.47 9.67
N TYR A 298 12.52 -8.30 9.85
CA TYR A 298 11.69 -7.66 8.83
C TYR A 298 12.16 -6.22 8.60
N GLY A 299 12.42 -5.84 7.34
CA GLY A 299 12.91 -4.51 6.97
C GLY A 299 14.36 -4.21 7.41
N ALA A 300 15.15 -5.24 7.76
CA ALA A 300 16.55 -5.09 8.18
C ALA A 300 17.56 -5.15 7.01
N GLU A 301 17.08 -5.15 5.77
CA GLU A 301 17.93 -5.22 4.59
C GLU A 301 18.76 -3.94 4.47
N THR A 302 20.04 -4.12 4.15
CA THR A 302 21.08 -3.09 3.98
C THR A 302 21.55 -3.09 2.55
#